data_AF-A0A202DSW3-F1
#
_entry.id   AF-A0A202DSW3-F1
#
_cell.length_a   1.000
_cell.length_b   1.000
_cell.length_c   1.000
_cell.angle_alpha   90.00
_cell.angle_beta   90.00
_cell.angle_gamma   90.00
#
_symmetry.space_group_name_H-M   'P 1'
#
loop_
_entity.id
_entity.type
_entity.pdbx_description
1 polymer ?
#
loop_
_entity_poly.entity_id
_entity_poly.type
_entity_poly.pdbx_seq_one_letter_code
_entity_poly.pdbx_strand_id
1 'polypeptide(L)'
;MPQKNNSANVWLYDVTRSGTGHPFTDDTGDEWWTVWTPDGKRVIFHSSRDGKSLNLYWKSVDGIGEIVRLTESANDQSPYAISSDGKMLFYMEHNRLTSNKDIWVLPLEGDRTPRPLLQTPAQEFGPTLSPDGRWLAYVSDETGRQEVYVRNYPDLGRVIKISSEGGVSPMWSSAGDYLYFRQGRKMMAVSFLPEPGIPKVLFEGDFVLGHRWGRRYDLSPDGKRFLMIRESEPPSSPTQYNIVLNWFDELKQKVETGN
;
A
#
# COMPACT_ATOMS: atom_id res chain seq x y z
N MET A 1 28.71 16.41 -11.42
CA MET A 1 28.00 15.81 -10.27
C MET A 1 27.17 14.67 -10.81
N PRO A 2 27.28 13.43 -10.30
CA PRO A 2 26.43 12.35 -10.79
C PRO A 2 24.97 12.69 -10.49
N GLN A 3 24.11 12.59 -11.51
CA GLN A 3 22.66 12.70 -11.35
C GLN A 3 22.23 11.72 -10.25
N LYS A 4 21.65 12.22 -9.16
CA LYS A 4 20.82 11.36 -8.30
C LYS A 4 19.71 10.80 -9.18
N ASN A 5 19.73 9.51 -9.44
CA ASN A 5 18.56 8.83 -9.95
C ASN A 5 17.44 9.06 -8.92
N ASN A 6 16.31 9.56 -9.39
CA ASN A 6 15.14 9.85 -8.57
C ASN A 6 14.39 8.55 -8.28
N SER A 7 15.05 7.60 -7.61
CA SER A 7 14.45 6.33 -7.21
C SER A 7 13.49 6.55 -6.05
N ALA A 8 12.37 5.81 -6.04
CA ALA A 8 11.52 5.78 -4.87
C ALA A 8 12.11 4.85 -3.80
N ASN A 9 12.18 5.31 -2.55
CA ASN A 9 12.71 4.52 -1.44
C ASN A 9 11.68 4.36 -0.33
N VAL A 10 11.88 3.33 0.49
CA VAL A 10 11.10 3.11 1.72
C VAL A 10 11.69 3.94 2.86
N TRP A 11 10.82 4.61 3.62
CA TRP A 11 11.16 5.39 4.81
C TRP A 11 10.44 4.85 6.03
N LEU A 12 11.13 4.88 7.18
CA LEU A 12 10.54 4.54 8.47
C LEU A 12 10.35 5.81 9.31
N TYR A 13 9.13 6.00 9.81
CA TYR A 13 8.76 7.14 10.66
C TYR A 13 8.38 6.65 12.05
N ASP A 14 9.02 7.21 13.08
CA ASP A 14 8.58 7.07 14.46
C ASP A 14 7.57 8.18 14.78
N VAL A 15 6.30 7.80 14.90
CA VAL A 15 5.20 8.74 15.20
C VAL A 15 5.17 9.17 16.67
N THR A 16 5.94 8.52 17.55
CA THR A 16 5.98 8.79 19.00
C THR A 16 7.21 9.60 19.43
N ARG A 17 8.33 9.43 18.73
CA ARG A 17 9.57 10.20 18.95
C ARG A 17 9.77 11.22 17.83
N SER A 18 9.55 12.49 18.16
CA SER A 18 9.90 13.68 17.36
C SER A 18 9.34 13.80 15.94
N GLY A 19 8.63 12.80 15.40
CA GLY A 19 8.15 12.80 14.01
C GLY A 19 9.27 12.69 12.98
N THR A 20 10.46 12.21 13.37
CA THR A 20 11.63 12.12 12.50
C THR A 20 11.62 10.82 11.71
N GLY A 21 11.63 10.92 10.39
CA GLY A 21 11.80 9.78 9.48
C GLY A 21 13.27 9.54 9.15
N HIS A 22 13.64 8.28 8.94
CA HIS A 22 14.94 7.90 8.40
C HIS A 22 14.79 6.96 7.20
N PRO A 23 15.72 6.99 6.22
CA PRO A 23 15.67 6.09 5.08
C PRO A 23 15.81 4.64 5.57
N PHE A 24 14.90 3.79 5.12
CA PHE A 24 14.92 2.36 5.44
C PHE A 24 15.68 1.56 4.39
N THR A 25 15.60 1.99 3.14
CA THR A 25 16.34 1.44 1.99
C THR A 25 17.21 2.52 1.34
N ASP A 26 18.07 2.10 0.41
CA ASP A 26 19.00 2.93 -0.33
C ASP A 26 18.50 3.22 -1.76
N ASP A 27 19.18 4.12 -2.49
CA ASP A 27 18.82 4.55 -3.86
C ASP A 27 19.12 3.47 -4.95
N THR A 28 19.02 2.18 -4.61
CA THR A 28 19.44 1.07 -5.49
C THR A 28 18.36 0.57 -6.45
N GLY A 29 17.10 0.97 -6.25
CA GLY A 29 15.98 0.63 -7.12
C GLY A 29 14.72 1.41 -6.75
N ASP A 30 13.69 1.28 -7.59
CA ASP A 30 12.35 1.80 -7.28
C ASP A 30 11.63 0.86 -6.32
N GLU A 31 11.24 1.40 -5.18
CA GLU A 31 10.70 0.65 -4.05
C GLU A 31 9.42 1.31 -3.55
N TRP A 32 8.31 0.69 -3.93
CA TRP A 32 6.98 1.00 -3.43
C TRP A 32 6.38 -0.21 -2.71
N TRP A 33 5.21 -0.01 -2.11
CA TRP A 33 4.41 -1.01 -1.40
C TRP A 33 5.14 -1.82 -0.34
N THR A 34 4.84 -1.50 0.91
CA THR A 34 5.39 -2.20 2.06
C THR A 34 4.31 -2.95 2.82
N VAL A 35 4.66 -4.11 3.35
CA VAL A 35 3.88 -4.80 4.39
C VAL A 35 4.79 -5.17 5.55
N TRP A 36 4.30 -4.99 6.76
CA TRP A 36 5.00 -5.39 7.98
C TRP A 36 4.74 -6.86 8.28
N THR A 37 5.75 -7.58 8.76
CA THR A 37 5.50 -8.87 9.41
C THR A 37 4.70 -8.67 10.70
N PRO A 38 3.80 -9.61 11.08
CA PRO A 38 2.97 -9.44 12.28
C PRO A 38 3.75 -9.23 13.57
N ASP A 39 4.98 -9.76 13.65
CA ASP A 39 5.90 -9.57 14.77
C ASP A 39 6.58 -8.18 14.80
N GLY A 40 6.36 -7.34 13.79
CA GLY A 40 6.94 -6.01 13.65
C GLY A 40 8.45 -5.99 13.36
N LYS A 41 9.07 -7.14 13.08
CA LYS A 41 10.53 -7.24 12.96
C LYS A 41 11.06 -7.02 11.54
N ARG A 42 10.22 -7.21 10.52
CA ARG A 42 10.62 -7.11 9.12
C ARG A 42 9.60 -6.32 8.32
N VAL A 43 10.09 -5.64 7.29
CA VAL A 43 9.27 -5.04 6.25
C VAL A 43 9.54 -5.79 4.95
N ILE A 44 8.47 -6.24 4.29
CA ILE A 44 8.50 -6.79 2.94
C ILE A 44 8.09 -5.69 1.98
N PHE A 45 8.84 -5.53 0.89
CA PHE A 45 8.62 -4.51 -0.13
C PHE A 45 8.94 -5.08 -1.50
N HIS A 46 8.51 -4.41 -2.57
CA HIS A 46 9.06 -4.72 -3.89
C HIS A 46 10.26 -3.83 -4.20
N SER A 47 11.16 -4.27 -5.07
CA SER A 47 12.29 -3.48 -5.52
C SER A 47 12.66 -3.83 -6.94
N SER A 48 13.07 -2.83 -7.72
CA SER A 48 13.67 -3.02 -9.05
C SER A 48 15.20 -3.15 -9.00
N ARG A 49 15.80 -3.32 -7.80
CA ARG A 49 17.26 -3.37 -7.61
C ARG A 49 18.02 -4.38 -8.49
N ASP A 50 17.37 -5.45 -8.92
CA ASP A 50 17.94 -6.48 -9.80
C ASP A 50 17.53 -6.30 -11.29
N GLY A 51 16.99 -5.12 -11.65
CA GLY A 51 16.88 -4.55 -12.99
C GLY A 51 15.84 -5.13 -13.96
N LYS A 52 15.36 -6.36 -13.78
CA LYS A 52 14.50 -7.04 -14.78
C LYS A 52 13.00 -6.78 -14.60
N SER A 53 12.56 -6.61 -13.36
CA SER A 53 11.16 -6.54 -12.91
C SER A 53 11.14 -6.17 -11.43
N LEU A 54 9.98 -5.78 -10.91
CA LEU A 54 9.80 -5.58 -9.47
C LEU A 54 9.65 -6.94 -8.79
N ASN A 55 10.65 -7.34 -7.99
CA ASN A 55 10.60 -8.58 -7.19
C ASN A 55 10.40 -8.25 -5.71
N LEU A 56 10.10 -9.24 -4.89
CA LEU A 56 9.84 -9.07 -3.46
C LEU A 56 11.13 -9.25 -2.65
N TYR A 57 11.33 -8.38 -1.68
CA TYR A 57 12.46 -8.38 -0.76
C TYR A 57 11.98 -8.14 0.65
N TRP A 58 12.78 -8.49 1.64
CA TRP A 58 12.58 -8.04 3.01
C TRP A 58 13.83 -7.40 3.60
N LYS A 59 13.64 -6.66 4.68
CA LYS A 59 14.71 -6.15 5.51
C LYS A 59 14.28 -6.13 6.97
N SER A 60 15.24 -6.35 7.88
CA SER A 60 15.01 -6.22 9.31
C SER A 60 14.81 -4.77 9.72
N VAL A 61 13.88 -4.53 10.64
CA VAL A 61 13.50 -3.20 11.13
C VAL A 61 14.57 -2.60 12.05
N ASP A 62 15.33 -3.45 12.74
CA ASP A 62 16.50 -3.02 13.53
C ASP A 62 17.68 -2.54 12.66
N GLY A 63 17.56 -2.64 11.33
CA GLY A 63 18.59 -2.25 10.38
C GLY A 63 19.78 -3.21 10.33
N ILE A 64 19.74 -4.32 11.07
CA ILE A 64 20.81 -5.31 11.12
C ILE A 64 20.62 -6.30 9.95
N GLY A 65 21.70 -6.52 9.20
CA GLY A 65 21.75 -7.49 8.11
C GLY A 65 21.39 -6.91 6.75
N GLU A 66 21.55 -7.76 5.73
CA GLU A 66 21.36 -7.41 4.33
C GLU A 66 19.88 -7.48 3.92
N ILE A 67 19.55 -6.80 2.83
CA ILE A 67 18.26 -6.95 2.15
C ILE A 67 18.26 -8.33 1.47
N VAL A 68 17.23 -9.12 1.74
CA VAL A 68 17.12 -10.48 1.19
C VAL A 68 16.00 -10.54 0.16
N ARG A 69 16.33 -11.10 -1.00
CA ARG A 69 15.37 -11.40 -2.07
C ARG A 69 14.48 -12.58 -1.67
N LEU A 70 13.18 -12.42 -1.84
CA LEU A 70 12.17 -13.43 -1.55
C LEU A 70 11.68 -14.16 -2.81
N THR A 71 11.72 -13.50 -3.96
CA THR A 71 11.18 -14.03 -5.22
C THR A 71 12.04 -13.68 -6.43
N GLU A 72 11.93 -14.50 -7.46
CA GLU A 72 12.49 -14.24 -8.79
C GLU A 72 11.44 -14.51 -9.87
N SER A 73 10.97 -13.45 -10.51
CA SER A 73 9.95 -13.47 -11.57
C SER A 73 10.30 -12.46 -12.65
N ALA A 74 9.88 -12.71 -13.89
CA ALA A 74 9.94 -11.73 -14.97
C ALA A 74 8.78 -10.72 -14.92
N ASN A 75 7.75 -11.01 -14.11
CA ASN A 75 6.58 -10.16 -13.90
C ASN A 75 6.80 -9.24 -12.69
N ASP A 76 6.04 -8.14 -12.64
CA ASP A 76 6.09 -7.23 -11.50
C ASP A 76 5.28 -7.78 -10.33
N GLN A 77 5.87 -7.74 -9.14
CA GLN A 77 5.24 -8.22 -7.93
C GLN A 77 5.00 -7.08 -6.95
N SER A 78 3.96 -7.18 -6.14
CA SER A 78 3.67 -6.20 -5.08
C SER A 78 3.11 -6.91 -3.86
N PRO A 79 3.69 -6.73 -2.65
CA PRO A 79 3.18 -7.38 -1.46
C PRO A 79 1.92 -6.66 -0.96
N TYR A 80 0.97 -7.42 -0.39
CA TYR A 80 -0.31 -6.87 0.06
C TYR A 80 -0.72 -7.28 1.48
N ALA A 81 -0.52 -8.54 1.86
CA ALA A 81 -0.90 -9.00 3.21
C ALA A 81 -0.04 -10.18 3.66
N ILE A 82 0.12 -10.33 4.98
CA ILE A 82 0.72 -11.52 5.60
C ILE A 82 -0.35 -12.14 6.50
N SER A 83 -0.40 -13.47 6.56
CA SER A 83 -1.27 -14.18 7.51
C SER A 83 -0.94 -13.80 8.95
N SER A 84 -1.94 -13.83 9.84
CA SER A 84 -1.76 -13.44 11.25
C SER A 84 -0.68 -14.26 11.99
N ASP A 85 -0.44 -15.50 11.55
CA ASP A 85 0.63 -16.38 12.06
C ASP A 85 2.01 -16.09 11.46
N GLY A 86 2.13 -15.16 10.51
CA GLY A 86 3.37 -14.75 9.87
C GLY A 86 3.91 -15.71 8.81
N LYS A 87 3.17 -16.76 8.44
CA LYS A 87 3.71 -17.86 7.61
C LYS A 87 3.47 -17.72 6.11
N MET A 88 2.49 -16.92 5.70
CA MET A 88 2.11 -16.78 4.29
C MET A 88 2.06 -15.32 3.89
N LEU A 89 2.77 -14.96 2.83
CA LEU A 89 2.65 -13.69 2.14
C LEU A 89 1.66 -13.83 0.97
N PHE A 90 0.71 -12.90 0.89
CA PHE A 90 -0.20 -12.71 -0.23
C PHE A 90 0.26 -11.49 -1.02
N TYR A 91 0.42 -11.69 -2.33
CA TYR A 91 0.95 -10.66 -3.21
C TYR A 91 0.24 -10.72 -4.57
N MET A 92 0.36 -9.64 -5.32
CA MET A 92 -0.09 -9.56 -6.70
C MET A 92 1.11 -9.78 -7.60
N GLU A 93 0.93 -10.56 -8.67
CA GLU A 93 1.84 -10.59 -9.81
C GLU A 93 1.18 -9.95 -11.02
N HIS A 94 1.89 -9.05 -11.71
CA HIS A 94 1.42 -8.30 -12.86
C HIS A 94 2.30 -8.61 -14.08
N ASN A 95 1.71 -9.29 -15.05
CA ASN A 95 2.35 -9.56 -16.33
C ASN A 95 2.27 -8.32 -17.21
N ARG A 96 3.41 -7.66 -17.43
CA ARG A 96 3.50 -6.41 -18.22
C ARG A 96 3.12 -6.58 -19.70
N LEU A 97 3.24 -7.80 -20.25
CA LEU A 97 2.97 -8.06 -21.68
C LEU A 97 1.47 -8.21 -21.95
N THR A 98 0.75 -8.88 -21.05
CA THR A 98 -0.69 -9.09 -21.18
C THR A 98 -1.51 -8.07 -20.37
N SER A 99 -0.84 -7.29 -19.51
CA SER A 99 -1.46 -6.47 -18.47
C SER A 99 -2.30 -7.27 -17.45
N ASN A 100 -2.18 -8.61 -17.43
CA ASN A 100 -2.93 -9.44 -16.51
C ASN A 100 -2.38 -9.33 -15.07
N LYS A 101 -3.28 -9.40 -14.09
CA LYS A 101 -2.92 -9.40 -12.67
C LYS A 101 -3.51 -10.63 -12.01
N ASP A 102 -2.67 -11.36 -11.29
CA ASP A 102 -3.06 -12.57 -10.59
C ASP A 102 -2.67 -12.44 -9.12
N ILE A 103 -3.40 -13.14 -8.24
CA ILE A 103 -3.06 -13.23 -6.82
C ILE A 103 -2.22 -14.47 -6.60
N TRP A 104 -1.09 -14.29 -5.93
CA TRP A 104 -0.14 -15.34 -5.61
C TRP A 104 0.11 -15.39 -4.10
N VAL A 105 0.66 -16.51 -3.66
CA VAL A 105 1.11 -16.70 -2.27
C VAL A 105 2.52 -17.24 -2.21
N LEU A 106 3.23 -16.82 -1.16
CA LEU A 106 4.59 -17.24 -0.86
C LEU A 106 4.65 -17.72 0.60
N PRO A 107 4.98 -19.00 0.85
CA PRO A 107 5.36 -19.45 2.19
C PRO A 107 6.62 -18.72 2.66
N LEU A 108 6.63 -18.25 3.91
CA LEU A 108 7.76 -17.55 4.52
C LEU A 108 8.65 -18.47 5.37
N GLU A 109 8.26 -19.74 5.52
CA GLU A 109 8.97 -20.78 6.24
C GLU A 109 8.97 -22.08 5.44
N GLY A 110 9.94 -22.96 5.68
CA GLY A 110 10.06 -24.24 4.96
C GLY A 110 10.37 -24.05 3.47
N ASP A 111 9.63 -24.76 2.61
CA ASP A 111 9.70 -24.59 1.16
C ASP A 111 9.03 -23.26 0.75
N ARG A 112 9.87 -22.29 0.37
CA ARG A 112 9.46 -20.93 -0.02
C ARG A 112 9.16 -20.81 -1.51
N THR A 113 8.60 -21.85 -2.11
CA THR A 113 8.21 -21.81 -3.52
C THR A 113 6.94 -20.98 -3.69
N PRO A 114 6.96 -19.90 -4.50
CA PRO A 114 5.76 -19.12 -4.80
C PRO A 114 4.77 -19.93 -5.63
N ARG A 115 3.47 -19.72 -5.40
CA ARG A 115 2.41 -20.43 -6.12
C ARG A 115 1.22 -19.51 -6.43
N PRO A 116 0.54 -19.71 -7.58
CA PRO A 116 -0.67 -18.96 -7.90
C PRO A 116 -1.76 -19.35 -6.88
N LEU A 117 -2.52 -18.35 -6.42
CA LEU A 117 -3.69 -18.54 -5.56
C LEU A 117 -4.98 -18.32 -6.32
N LEU A 118 -5.04 -17.24 -7.11
CA LEU A 118 -6.15 -16.95 -8.01
C LEU A 118 -5.56 -16.43 -9.32
N GLN A 119 -5.81 -17.18 -10.39
CA GLN A 119 -5.33 -16.91 -11.73
C GLN A 119 -6.45 -17.26 -12.70
N THR A 120 -7.24 -16.27 -13.06
CA THR A 120 -8.37 -16.44 -13.99
C THR A 120 -8.19 -15.51 -15.20
N PRO A 121 -9.11 -15.52 -16.18
CA PRO A 121 -9.10 -14.53 -17.25
C PRO A 121 -9.37 -13.09 -16.76
N ALA A 122 -9.93 -12.92 -15.56
CA ALA A 122 -10.11 -11.60 -14.94
C ALA A 122 -8.82 -11.16 -14.25
N GLN A 123 -8.64 -9.86 -14.07
CA GLN A 123 -7.57 -9.31 -13.26
C GLN A 123 -7.95 -9.41 -11.78
N GLU A 124 -7.08 -10.00 -10.97
CA GLU A 124 -7.22 -10.04 -9.52
C GLU A 124 -6.04 -9.40 -8.79
N PHE A 125 -6.34 -8.54 -7.82
CA PHE A 125 -5.32 -7.82 -7.05
C PHE A 125 -5.86 -7.33 -5.70
N GLY A 126 -5.00 -6.72 -4.89
CA GLY A 126 -5.41 -6.20 -3.60
C GLY A 126 -5.79 -7.25 -2.54
N PRO A 127 -5.14 -8.43 -2.45
CA PRO A 127 -5.53 -9.46 -1.49
C PRO A 127 -5.33 -8.99 -0.04
N THR A 128 -6.32 -9.23 0.81
CA THR A 128 -6.19 -9.10 2.27
C THR A 128 -6.85 -10.30 2.94
N LEU A 129 -6.14 -10.89 3.91
CA LEU A 129 -6.65 -12.02 4.68
C LEU A 129 -7.30 -11.48 5.97
N SER A 130 -8.45 -12.05 6.31
CA SER A 130 -9.13 -11.80 7.58
C SER A 130 -8.25 -12.24 8.76
N PRO A 131 -8.39 -11.63 9.95
CA PRO A 131 -7.55 -11.95 11.11
C PRO A 131 -7.61 -13.41 11.54
N ASP A 132 -8.77 -14.06 11.35
CA ASP A 132 -8.99 -15.49 11.64
C ASP A 132 -8.46 -16.44 10.55
N GLY A 133 -7.96 -15.89 9.44
CA GLY A 133 -7.40 -16.64 8.32
C GLY A 133 -8.43 -17.36 7.44
N ARG A 134 -9.73 -17.11 7.61
CA ARG A 134 -10.79 -17.90 6.92
C ARG A 134 -11.32 -17.25 5.66
N TRP A 135 -11.06 -15.97 5.46
CA TRP A 135 -11.61 -15.17 4.37
C TRP A 135 -10.53 -14.33 3.69
N LEU A 136 -10.41 -14.45 2.38
CA LEU A 136 -9.60 -13.61 1.52
C LEU A 136 -10.52 -12.57 0.84
N ALA A 137 -10.30 -11.29 1.10
CA ALA A 137 -10.90 -10.23 0.30
C ALA A 137 -9.93 -9.78 -0.78
N TYR A 138 -10.45 -9.42 -1.96
CA TYR A 138 -9.65 -8.99 -3.09
C TYR A 138 -10.49 -8.15 -4.07
N VAL A 139 -9.83 -7.55 -5.05
CA VAL A 139 -10.48 -6.85 -6.16
C VAL A 139 -10.43 -7.74 -7.40
N SER A 140 -11.53 -7.83 -8.13
CA SER A 140 -11.58 -8.45 -9.45
C SER A 140 -12.35 -7.59 -10.43
N ASP A 141 -12.02 -7.68 -11.72
CA ASP A 141 -12.77 -7.09 -12.82
C ASP A 141 -13.64 -8.10 -13.61
N GLU A 142 -13.95 -9.27 -13.02
CA GLU A 142 -14.73 -10.33 -13.67
C GLU A 142 -16.12 -9.88 -14.21
N THR A 143 -16.67 -8.77 -13.70
CA THR A 143 -17.92 -8.16 -14.18
C THR A 143 -17.72 -7.05 -15.22
N GLY A 144 -16.50 -6.87 -15.71
CA GLY A 144 -16.09 -5.77 -16.60
C GLY A 144 -15.73 -4.48 -15.87
N ARG A 145 -15.72 -4.49 -14.53
CA ARG A 145 -15.35 -3.36 -13.68
C ARG A 145 -14.79 -3.83 -12.34
N GLN A 146 -13.93 -3.03 -11.74
CA GLN A 146 -13.31 -3.36 -10.44
C GLN A 146 -14.36 -3.41 -9.33
N GLU A 147 -14.52 -4.60 -8.76
CA GLU A 147 -15.41 -4.89 -7.64
C GLU A 147 -14.65 -5.64 -6.53
N VAL A 148 -15.10 -5.46 -5.30
CA VAL A 148 -14.58 -6.20 -4.14
C VAL A 148 -15.30 -7.54 -4.02
N TYR A 149 -14.51 -8.58 -3.80
CA TYR A 149 -14.94 -9.95 -3.58
C TYR A 149 -14.35 -10.47 -2.28
N VAL A 150 -15.04 -11.45 -1.70
CA VAL A 150 -14.54 -12.25 -0.59
C VAL A 150 -14.68 -13.73 -0.92
N ARG A 151 -13.64 -14.51 -0.65
CA ARG A 151 -13.64 -15.97 -0.78
C ARG A 151 -13.25 -16.64 0.52
N ASN A 152 -13.79 -17.84 0.78
CA ASN A 152 -13.25 -18.64 1.87
C ASN A 152 -11.81 -19.05 1.55
N TYR A 153 -10.94 -19.08 2.55
CA TYR A 153 -9.55 -19.48 2.42
C TYR A 153 -9.28 -20.58 3.46
N PRO A 154 -8.50 -21.63 3.13
CA PRO A 154 -7.73 -21.82 1.89
C PRO A 154 -8.46 -22.48 0.72
N ASP A 155 -9.70 -22.97 0.88
CA ASP A 155 -10.33 -23.80 -0.16
C ASP A 155 -10.87 -23.02 -1.38
N LEU A 156 -11.09 -21.71 -1.26
CA LEU A 156 -11.48 -20.77 -2.33
C LEU A 156 -12.83 -21.05 -3.05
N GLY A 157 -13.61 -22.03 -2.62
CA GLY A 157 -14.83 -22.49 -3.28
C GLY A 157 -16.08 -21.60 -3.09
N ARG A 158 -16.23 -20.95 -1.93
CA ARG A 158 -17.31 -19.99 -1.66
C ARG A 158 -16.86 -18.59 -2.06
N VAL A 159 -17.60 -17.97 -2.97
CA VAL A 159 -17.36 -16.59 -3.44
C VAL A 159 -18.53 -15.70 -3.04
N ILE A 160 -18.24 -14.52 -2.50
CA ILE A 160 -19.20 -13.49 -2.15
C ILE A 160 -18.80 -12.20 -2.86
N LYS A 161 -19.68 -11.71 -3.73
CA LYS A 161 -19.50 -10.39 -4.35
C LYS A 161 -19.94 -9.30 -3.37
N ILE A 162 -19.00 -8.46 -2.95
CA ILE A 162 -19.25 -7.42 -1.93
C ILE A 162 -19.78 -6.14 -2.55
N SER A 163 -19.30 -5.75 -3.73
CA SER A 163 -19.71 -4.50 -4.37
C SER A 163 -20.27 -4.73 -5.77
N SER A 164 -21.26 -3.93 -6.18
CA SER A 164 -21.83 -3.92 -7.53
C SER A 164 -21.65 -2.59 -8.28
N GLU A 165 -21.29 -1.52 -7.57
CA GLU A 165 -21.09 -0.16 -8.13
C GLU A 165 -19.63 0.30 -8.05
N GLY A 166 -18.75 -0.62 -7.64
CA GLY A 166 -17.31 -0.48 -7.75
C GLY A 166 -16.67 -0.63 -6.39
N GLY A 167 -15.41 -1.00 -6.38
CA GLY A 167 -14.71 -1.17 -5.13
C GLY A 167 -13.25 -1.46 -5.34
N VAL A 168 -12.40 -0.83 -4.54
CA VAL A 168 -10.96 -1.07 -4.49
C VAL A 168 -10.44 -1.00 -3.05
N SER A 169 -9.21 -1.48 -2.84
CA SER A 169 -8.50 -1.42 -1.56
C SER A 169 -9.30 -2.01 -0.39
N PRO A 170 -9.75 -3.27 -0.47
CA PRO A 170 -10.39 -3.94 0.65
C PRO A 170 -9.43 -4.08 1.85
N MET A 171 -9.97 -3.98 3.06
CA MET A 171 -9.21 -4.15 4.30
C MET A 171 -10.11 -4.65 5.43
N TRP A 172 -9.70 -5.73 6.07
CA TRP A 172 -10.35 -6.22 7.27
C TRP A 172 -10.04 -5.34 8.46
N SER A 173 -11.05 -5.14 9.31
CA SER A 173 -10.84 -4.72 10.70
C SER A 173 -9.95 -5.70 11.45
N SER A 174 -9.23 -5.23 12.47
CA SER A 174 -8.40 -6.09 13.33
C SER A 174 -9.22 -7.12 14.11
N ALA A 175 -10.50 -6.82 14.39
CA ALA A 175 -11.45 -7.74 15.01
C ALA A 175 -12.07 -8.75 14.02
N GLY A 176 -11.96 -8.50 12.71
CA GLY A 176 -12.53 -9.36 11.67
C GLY A 176 -14.06 -9.23 11.52
N ASP A 177 -14.68 -8.27 12.20
CA ASP A 177 -16.13 -8.04 12.20
C ASP A 177 -16.59 -7.10 11.08
N TYR A 178 -15.70 -6.26 10.56
CA TYR A 178 -15.94 -5.43 9.39
C TYR A 178 -14.91 -5.65 8.28
N LEU A 179 -15.40 -5.52 7.04
CA LEU A 179 -14.61 -5.29 5.83
C LEU A 179 -14.84 -3.84 5.35
N TYR A 180 -13.76 -3.10 5.15
CA TYR A 180 -13.79 -1.76 4.60
C TYR A 180 -13.25 -1.73 3.17
N PHE A 181 -13.73 -0.79 2.35
CA PHE A 181 -13.19 -0.59 1.00
C PHE A 181 -13.50 0.81 0.47
N ARG A 182 -12.81 1.22 -0.60
CA ARG A 182 -13.04 2.49 -1.29
C ARG A 182 -13.96 2.29 -2.49
N GLN A 183 -14.94 3.18 -2.66
CA GLN A 183 -15.79 3.27 -3.84
C GLN A 183 -15.82 4.72 -4.33
N GLY A 184 -14.97 5.06 -5.30
CA GLY A 184 -14.74 6.45 -5.69
C GLY A 184 -14.29 7.28 -4.48
N ARG A 185 -15.06 8.31 -4.14
CA ARG A 185 -14.81 9.18 -2.98
C ARG A 185 -15.31 8.60 -1.65
N LYS A 186 -16.14 7.55 -1.71
CA LYS A 186 -16.78 6.97 -0.55
C LYS A 186 -15.86 5.96 0.12
N MET A 187 -15.86 6.02 1.44
CA MET A 187 -15.39 4.93 2.29
C MET A 187 -16.60 4.06 2.63
N MET A 188 -16.49 2.77 2.35
CA MET A 188 -17.56 1.79 2.53
C MET A 188 -17.22 0.84 3.68
N ALA A 189 -18.24 0.35 4.37
CA ALA A 189 -18.13 -0.65 5.42
C ALA A 189 -19.18 -1.75 5.24
N VAL A 190 -18.78 -2.99 5.50
CA VAL A 190 -19.63 -4.18 5.47
C VAL A 190 -19.43 -4.92 6.78
N SER A 191 -20.49 -5.11 7.56
CA SER A 191 -20.46 -6.05 8.69
C SER A 191 -20.29 -7.46 8.14
N PHE A 192 -19.40 -8.25 8.72
CA PHE A 192 -19.09 -9.61 8.27
C PHE A 192 -19.48 -10.69 9.28
N LEU A 193 -20.06 -10.30 10.42
CA LEU A 193 -20.56 -11.20 11.45
C LEU A 193 -22.06 -10.96 11.73
N PRO A 194 -22.86 -12.03 11.92
CA PRO A 194 -22.51 -13.46 11.76
C PRO A 194 -22.40 -13.88 10.29
N GLU A 195 -22.95 -13.10 9.36
CA GLU A 195 -22.83 -13.26 7.91
C GLU A 195 -22.57 -11.88 7.27
N PRO A 196 -22.08 -11.83 6.02
CA PRO A 196 -21.87 -10.57 5.31
C PRO A 196 -23.17 -9.78 5.17
N GLY A 197 -23.16 -8.55 5.69
CA GLY A 197 -24.22 -7.58 5.52
C GLY A 197 -24.15 -6.84 4.19
N ILE A 198 -25.05 -5.88 4.01
CA ILE A 198 -25.06 -5.00 2.84
C ILE A 198 -24.02 -3.88 3.05
N PRO A 199 -23.17 -3.55 2.05
CA PRO A 199 -22.26 -2.41 2.13
C PRO A 199 -22.98 -1.09 2.41
N LYS A 200 -22.42 -0.28 3.31
CA LYS A 200 -22.92 1.05 3.64
C LYS A 200 -21.82 2.08 3.51
N VAL A 201 -22.19 3.30 3.14
CA VAL A 201 -21.28 4.45 3.17
C VAL A 201 -20.97 4.79 4.62
N LEU A 202 -19.69 4.84 4.97
CA LEU A 202 -19.20 5.29 6.28
C LEU A 202 -18.96 6.80 6.28
N PHE A 203 -18.29 7.31 5.24
CA PHE A 203 -18.11 8.74 4.96
C PHE A 203 -17.68 8.95 3.50
N GLU A 204 -17.64 10.21 3.06
CA GLU A 204 -17.17 10.61 1.73
C GLU A 204 -16.16 11.75 1.84
N GLY A 205 -15.18 11.79 0.95
CA GLY A 205 -14.23 12.91 0.87
C GLY A 205 -13.21 12.79 -0.26
N ASP A 206 -12.56 13.92 -0.54
CA ASP A 206 -11.53 14.05 -1.57
C ASP A 206 -10.18 13.58 -0.99
N PHE A 207 -9.97 12.27 -1.07
CA PHE A 207 -8.73 11.61 -0.66
C PHE A 207 -7.97 11.14 -1.87
N VAL A 208 -6.65 11.29 -1.81
CA VAL A 208 -5.73 10.86 -2.85
C VAL A 208 -5.99 9.39 -3.15
N LEU A 209 -6.46 9.11 -4.36
CA LEU A 209 -6.64 7.74 -4.83
C LEU A 209 -5.30 7.09 -5.20
N GLY A 210 -4.20 7.86 -5.22
CA GLY A 210 -2.82 7.38 -5.28
C GLY A 210 -2.44 6.73 -6.60
N HIS A 211 -1.26 6.11 -6.62
CA HIS A 211 -0.83 5.22 -7.70
C HIS A 211 -1.92 4.17 -7.99
N ARG A 212 -1.99 3.69 -9.24
CA ARG A 212 -3.14 2.91 -9.73
C ARG A 212 -3.50 1.68 -8.89
N TRP A 213 -2.61 1.18 -8.04
CA TRP A 213 -2.73 -0.10 -7.31
C TRP A 213 -2.50 0.08 -5.80
N GLY A 214 -2.75 -0.93 -4.97
CA GLY A 214 -2.32 -0.90 -3.57
C GLY A 214 -3.32 -0.57 -2.46
N ARG A 215 -2.80 -0.67 -1.22
CA ARG A 215 -3.43 -0.22 0.02
C ARG A 215 -3.38 1.32 0.08
N ARG A 216 -4.54 1.98 0.06
CA ARG A 216 -4.68 3.45 -0.07
C ARG A 216 -4.96 4.19 1.23
N TYR A 217 -5.15 3.43 2.30
CA TYR A 217 -5.38 3.90 3.65
C TYR A 217 -4.87 2.85 4.62
N ASP A 218 -4.72 3.20 5.89
CA ASP A 218 -4.50 2.24 6.97
C ASP A 218 -5.54 2.43 8.07
N LEU A 219 -5.74 1.40 8.88
CA LEU A 219 -6.62 1.40 10.03
C LEU A 219 -5.78 1.40 11.31
N SER A 220 -6.15 2.21 12.29
CA SER A 220 -5.50 2.14 13.60
C SER A 220 -5.71 0.76 14.24
N PRO A 221 -4.79 0.27 15.10
CA PRO A 221 -4.90 -1.07 15.69
C PRO A 221 -6.22 -1.31 16.45
N ASP A 222 -6.77 -0.26 17.05
CA ASP A 222 -8.07 -0.27 17.75
C ASP A 222 -9.29 -0.26 16.82
N GLY A 223 -9.09 -0.16 15.51
CA GLY A 223 -10.14 -0.14 14.49
C GLY A 223 -10.92 1.17 14.39
N LYS A 224 -10.56 2.21 15.15
CA LYS A 224 -11.39 3.41 15.31
C LYS A 224 -11.06 4.56 14.36
N ARG A 225 -9.89 4.54 13.71
CA ARG A 225 -9.40 5.66 12.90
C ARG A 225 -8.79 5.17 11.59
N PHE A 226 -9.00 5.95 10.54
CA PHE A 226 -8.35 5.75 9.25
C PHE A 226 -7.22 6.75 9.07
N LEU A 227 -6.06 6.28 8.62
CA LEU A 227 -5.00 7.12 8.09
C LEU A 227 -5.18 7.22 6.57
N MET A 228 -5.42 8.43 6.08
CA MET A 228 -5.69 8.71 4.67
C MET A 228 -5.03 10.02 4.25
N ILE A 229 -4.52 10.08 3.02
CA ILE A 229 -3.97 11.31 2.45
C ILE A 229 -5.12 12.07 1.80
N ARG A 230 -5.37 13.31 2.25
CA ARG A 230 -6.38 14.20 1.65
C ARG A 230 -5.78 14.92 0.46
N GLU A 231 -6.53 15.09 -0.62
CA GLU A 231 -6.13 16.00 -1.69
C GLU A 231 -6.15 17.43 -1.14
N SER A 232 -5.04 18.16 -1.29
CA SER A 232 -5.06 19.60 -1.06
C SER A 232 -5.81 20.24 -2.24
N GLU A 233 -6.74 21.15 -1.97
CA GLU A 233 -7.20 22.07 -3.02
C GLU A 233 -5.95 22.73 -3.65
N PRO A 234 -5.92 22.95 -4.99
CA PRO A 234 -4.88 23.79 -5.57
C PRO A 234 -4.86 25.09 -4.77
N PRO A 235 -3.68 25.65 -4.43
CA PRO A 235 -3.65 26.88 -3.67
C PRO A 235 -4.56 27.88 -4.39
N SER A 236 -5.63 28.31 -3.72
CA SER A 236 -6.30 29.55 -4.11
C SER A 236 -5.20 30.59 -4.22
N SER A 237 -5.24 31.36 -5.30
CA SER A 237 -4.19 32.28 -5.79
C SER A 237 -3.27 32.81 -4.68
N PRO A 238 -1.94 32.92 -4.92
CA PRO A 238 -0.95 33.22 -3.89
C PRO A 238 -1.45 34.34 -2.97
N THR A 239 -1.66 34.00 -1.70
CA THR A 239 -2.27 34.89 -0.70
C THR A 239 -1.31 36.00 -0.24
N GLN A 240 -0.09 36.02 -0.80
CA GLN A 240 0.93 37.02 -0.49
C GLN A 240 1.90 37.19 -1.66
N TYR A 241 2.00 38.41 -2.17
CA TYR A 241 3.16 38.87 -2.93
C TYR A 241 4.03 39.70 -1.99
N ASN A 242 5.22 39.19 -1.67
CA ASN A 242 6.24 40.00 -1.00
C ASN A 242 7.01 40.77 -2.06
N ILE A 243 6.59 42.01 -2.31
CA ILE A 243 7.33 42.95 -3.16
C ILE A 243 8.27 43.71 -2.24
N VAL A 244 9.56 43.40 -2.32
CA VAL A 244 10.61 44.18 -1.63
C VAL A 244 11.03 45.30 -2.57
N LEU A 245 10.65 46.53 -2.23
CA LEU A 245 11.13 47.74 -2.89
C LEU A 245 12.31 48.30 -2.09
N ASN A 246 13.29 48.88 -2.78
CA ASN A 246 14.50 49.50 -2.19
C ASN A 246 15.50 48.54 -1.53
N TRP A 247 15.53 47.27 -1.96
CA TRP A 247 16.52 46.26 -1.52
C TRP A 247 17.97 46.78 -1.52
N PHE A 248 18.36 47.55 -2.54
CA PHE A 248 19.72 48.09 -2.65
C PHE A 248 20.03 49.20 -1.63
N ASP A 249 19.03 49.97 -1.18
CA ASP A 249 19.24 51.01 -0.17
C ASP A 249 19.34 50.39 1.23
N GLU A 250 18.54 49.36 1.50
CA GLU A 250 18.59 48.60 2.74
C GLU A 250 19.90 47.80 2.87
N LEU A 251 20.41 47.28 1.75
CA LEU A 251 21.72 46.62 1.68
C LEU A 251 22.87 47.61 1.94
N LYS A 252 22.82 48.83 1.40
CA LYS A 252 23.85 49.85 1.65
C LYS A 252 23.93 50.27 3.12
N GLN A 253 22.79 50.52 3.78
CA GLN A 253 22.79 50.86 5.22
C GLN A 253 23.39 49.76 6.10
N LYS A 254 23.18 48.50 5.76
CA LYS A 254 23.69 47.35 6.52
C LYS A 254 25.16 47.05 6.24
N VAL A 255 25.72 47.50 5.13
CA VAL A 255 27.14 47.31 4.79
C VAL A 255 28.00 48.49 5.27
N GLU A 256 27.47 49.72 5.34
CA GLU A 256 28.22 50.91 5.76
C GLU A 256 28.39 51.06 7.28
N THR A 257 27.65 50.29 8.10
CA THR A 257 27.77 50.32 9.57
C THR A 257 28.77 49.31 10.14
N GLY A 258 29.49 48.57 9.28
CA GLY A 258 30.54 47.64 9.67
C GLY A 258 31.94 48.14 9.32
N ASN A 259 32.44 49.15 10.05
CA ASN A 259 33.86 49.49 10.18
C ASN A 259 34.13 50.00 11.59
#